data_AF-A0A538BQJ7-F1
#
_entry.id   AF-A0A538BQJ7-F1
#
_cell.length_a   1.000
_cell.length_b   1.000
_cell.length_c   1.000
_cell.angle_alpha   90.00
_cell.angle_beta   90.00
_cell.angle_gamma   90.00
#
_symmetry.space_group_name_H-M   'P 1'
#
loop_
_entity.id
_entity.type
_entity.pdbx_description
1 polymer ?
#
loop_
_entity_poly.entity_id
_entity_poly.type
_entity_poly.pdbx_seq_one_letter_code
_entity_poly.pdbx_strand_id
1 'polypeptide(L)'
;MTAVRILGIVAGIGLFLMSVQAYDRRRISRLSLIVASLLGTALIVLSLRPSVYDPVFNWFHIVPGAERRVIFVLVIGVLLLLFLVLRLQTGSDTNDRGLRLLIEALGRERFDWERAAALPEGRRVVVISPAYNEQDSVGDVVRAIPRELEGMQVIPVVVSDGSDDATARRAREAGALVTELPIRRGGGLALRVGYE
;
A
#
# COMPACT_ATOMS: atom_id res chain seq x y z
N MET A 1 32.84 -16.66 -21.45
CA MET A 1 32.18 -15.65 -22.32
C MET A 1 30.83 -16.11 -22.88
N THR A 2 30.66 -17.38 -23.28
CA THR A 2 29.40 -17.94 -23.82
C THR A 2 28.32 -18.22 -22.78
N ALA A 3 28.69 -18.72 -21.59
CA ALA A 3 27.71 -19.00 -20.52
C ALA A 3 26.93 -17.75 -20.06
N VAL A 4 27.62 -16.60 -19.94
CA VAL A 4 27.00 -15.31 -19.57
C VAL A 4 26.02 -14.84 -20.65
N ARG A 5 26.31 -15.08 -21.94
CA ARG A 5 25.42 -14.73 -23.05
C ARG A 5 24.16 -15.58 -23.08
N ILE A 6 24.31 -16.89 -22.85
CA ILE A 6 23.16 -17.81 -22.78
C ILE A 6 22.27 -17.43 -21.60
N LEU A 7 22.87 -17.15 -20.43
CA LEU A 7 22.14 -16.72 -19.24
C LEU A 7 21.34 -15.43 -19.49
N GLY A 8 21.95 -14.44 -20.16
CA GLY A 8 21.29 -13.17 -20.46
C GLY A 8 20.14 -13.30 -21.49
N ILE A 9 20.27 -14.17 -22.49
CA ILE A 9 19.18 -14.46 -23.44
C ILE A 9 18.02 -15.15 -22.72
N VAL A 10 18.30 -16.17 -21.90
CA VAL A 10 17.28 -16.89 -21.12
C VAL A 10 16.57 -15.93 -20.16
N ALA A 11 17.31 -15.08 -19.46
CA ALA A 11 16.73 -14.07 -18.58
C ALA A 11 15.86 -13.06 -19.34
N GLY A 12 16.29 -12.59 -20.51
CA GLY A 12 15.53 -11.64 -21.33
C GLY A 12 14.23 -12.24 -21.90
N ILE A 13 14.28 -13.50 -22.38
CA ILE A 13 13.09 -14.23 -22.84
C ILE A 13 12.14 -14.49 -21.67
N GLY A 14 12.68 -14.92 -20.52
CA GLY A 14 11.91 -15.14 -19.30
C GLY A 14 11.19 -13.87 -18.84
N LEU A 15 11.89 -12.73 -18.83
CA LEU A 15 11.31 -11.43 -18.49
C LEU A 15 10.18 -11.04 -19.45
N PHE A 16 10.37 -11.24 -20.76
CA PHE A 16 9.35 -10.95 -21.76
C PHE A 16 8.09 -11.82 -21.57
N LEU A 17 8.27 -13.14 -21.43
CA LEU A 17 7.16 -14.07 -21.22
C LEU A 17 6.43 -13.82 -19.89
N MET A 18 7.16 -13.58 -18.80
CA MET A 18 6.56 -13.21 -17.51
C MET A 18 5.77 -11.90 -17.61
N SER A 19 6.26 -10.93 -18.38
CA SER A 19 5.59 -9.64 -18.54
C SER A 19 4.28 -9.78 -19.33
N VAL A 20 4.29 -10.53 -20.43
CA VAL A 20 3.07 -10.83 -21.21
C VAL A 20 2.07 -11.61 -20.35
N GLN A 21 2.51 -12.65 -19.66
CA GLN A 21 1.64 -13.45 -18.78
C GLN A 21 1.08 -12.63 -17.61
N ALA A 22 1.87 -11.74 -17.03
CA ALA A 22 1.41 -10.85 -15.97
C ALA A 22 0.42 -9.78 -16.49
N TYR A 23 0.57 -9.34 -17.75
CA TYR A 23 -0.36 -8.43 -18.41
C TYR A 23 -1.71 -9.10 -18.67
N ASP A 24 -1.70 -10.33 -19.18
CA ASP A 24 -2.92 -11.11 -19.45
C ASP A 24 -3.70 -11.40 -18.17
N ARG A 25 -3.00 -11.59 -17.05
CA ARG A 25 -3.61 -11.74 -15.71
C ARG A 25 -4.05 -10.42 -15.08
N ARG A 26 -4.03 -9.29 -15.82
CA ARG A 26 -4.33 -7.93 -15.36
C ARG A 26 -3.56 -7.49 -14.11
N ARG A 27 -2.37 -8.07 -13.88
CA ARG A 27 -1.52 -7.76 -12.72
C ARG A 27 -0.61 -6.56 -12.97
N ILE A 28 -0.39 -6.19 -14.23
CA ILE A 28 0.48 -5.06 -14.61
C ILE A 28 -0.23 -4.13 -15.61
N SER A 29 0.14 -2.85 -15.60
CA SER A 29 -0.37 -1.85 -16.54
C SER A 29 0.25 -1.98 -17.94
N ARG A 30 -0.37 -1.37 -18.96
CA ARG A 30 0.17 -1.33 -20.34
C ARG A 30 1.59 -0.75 -20.39
N LEU A 31 1.83 0.31 -19.62
CA LEU A 31 3.16 0.91 -19.51
C LEU A 31 4.16 -0.11 -18.94
N SER A 32 3.74 -0.98 -18.01
CA SER A 32 4.63 -1.94 -17.35
C SER A 32 5.07 -3.04 -18.29
N LEU A 33 4.14 -3.50 -19.13
CA LEU A 33 4.45 -4.38 -20.24
C LEU A 33 5.47 -3.74 -21.20
N ILE A 34 5.24 -2.50 -21.63
CA ILE A 34 6.14 -1.81 -22.58
C ILE A 34 7.57 -1.72 -22.03
N VAL A 35 7.72 -1.25 -20.78
CA VAL A 35 9.04 -1.11 -20.15
C VAL A 35 9.73 -2.46 -19.98
N ALA A 36 9.01 -3.48 -19.50
CA ALA A 36 9.61 -4.79 -19.27
C ALA A 36 9.97 -5.51 -20.58
N SER A 37 9.15 -5.36 -21.62
CA SER A 37 9.44 -5.85 -22.97
C SER A 37 10.64 -5.13 -23.60
N LEU A 38 10.75 -3.81 -23.44
CA LEU A 38 11.93 -3.04 -23.86
C LEU A 38 13.20 -3.52 -23.13
N LEU A 39 13.11 -3.74 -21.82
CA LEU A 39 14.19 -4.25 -21.00
C LEU A 39 14.64 -5.66 -21.39
N GLY A 40 13.69 -6.57 -21.60
CA GLY A 40 13.95 -7.94 -22.04
C GLY A 40 14.58 -7.96 -23.43
N THR A 41 14.07 -7.14 -24.34
CA THR A 41 14.63 -6.98 -25.69
C THR A 41 16.06 -6.42 -25.62
N ALA A 42 16.29 -5.40 -24.80
CA ALA A 42 17.61 -4.84 -24.58
C ALA A 42 18.60 -5.90 -24.04
N LEU A 43 18.19 -6.72 -23.07
CA LEU A 43 19.01 -7.82 -22.53
C LEU A 43 19.36 -8.88 -23.59
N ILE A 44 18.39 -9.25 -24.44
CA ILE A 44 18.60 -10.23 -25.53
C ILE A 44 19.60 -9.67 -26.55
N VAL A 45 19.40 -8.43 -26.99
CA VAL A 45 20.31 -7.75 -27.94
C VAL A 45 21.71 -7.61 -27.33
N LEU A 46 21.79 -7.25 -26.05
CA LEU A 46 23.04 -7.10 -25.30
C LEU A 46 23.83 -8.41 -25.22
N SER A 47 23.16 -9.55 -25.05
CA SER A 47 23.80 -10.86 -25.01
C SER A 47 24.23 -11.39 -26.37
N LEU A 48 23.46 -11.11 -27.43
CA LEU A 48 23.77 -11.57 -28.78
C LEU A 48 24.90 -10.77 -29.44
N ARG A 49 24.90 -9.45 -29.26
CA ARG A 49 25.91 -8.55 -29.86
C ARG A 49 26.45 -7.53 -28.86
N PRO A 50 27.58 -7.85 -28.22
CA PRO A 50 28.22 -6.91 -27.32
C PRO A 50 28.77 -5.65 -27.96
N SER A 51 28.94 -5.60 -29.28
CA SER A 51 29.42 -4.39 -29.96
C SER A 51 28.37 -3.28 -30.04
N VAL A 52 27.12 -3.54 -29.66
CA VAL A 52 26.01 -2.56 -29.73
C VAL A 52 26.24 -1.38 -28.78
N TYR A 53 27.04 -1.54 -27.73
CA TYR A 53 27.34 -0.47 -26.78
C TYR A 53 28.57 0.36 -27.15
N ASP A 54 29.39 -0.07 -28.11
CA ASP A 54 30.58 0.69 -28.52
C ASP A 54 30.25 2.14 -28.97
N PRO A 55 29.18 2.42 -29.74
CA PRO A 55 28.78 3.79 -30.07
C PRO A 55 28.40 4.63 -28.84
N VAL A 56 27.74 4.01 -27.85
CA VAL A 56 27.33 4.69 -26.61
C VAL A 56 28.55 4.99 -25.73
N PHE A 57 29.45 4.03 -25.58
CA PHE A 57 30.72 4.21 -24.87
C PHE A 57 31.60 5.29 -25.50
N ASN A 58 31.62 5.36 -26.83
CA ASN A 58 32.35 6.36 -27.58
C ASN A 58 31.73 7.76 -27.42
N TRP A 59 30.39 7.87 -27.33
CA TRP A 59 29.69 9.13 -27.03
C TRP A 59 30.06 9.69 -25.66
N PHE A 60 30.22 8.83 -24.65
CA PHE A 60 30.63 9.22 -23.30
C PHE A 60 32.15 9.29 -23.11
N HIS A 61 32.95 9.17 -24.19
CA HIS A 61 34.41 9.17 -24.16
C HIS A 61 35.02 8.18 -23.14
N ILE A 62 34.36 7.04 -22.92
CA ILE A 62 34.83 6.03 -21.97
C ILE A 62 35.92 5.20 -22.67
N VAL A 63 37.18 5.46 -22.32
CA VAL A 63 38.37 4.75 -22.87
C VAL A 63 38.18 3.22 -22.77
N PRO A 64 38.54 2.43 -23.81
CA PRO A 64 38.23 1.01 -23.87
C PRO A 64 39.09 0.19 -22.88
N GLY A 65 38.68 0.19 -21.61
CA GLY A 65 39.16 -0.71 -20.58
C GLY A 65 38.02 -1.60 -20.10
N ALA A 66 38.27 -2.91 -19.93
CA ALA A 66 37.27 -3.87 -19.46
C ALA A 66 36.61 -3.43 -18.14
N GLU A 67 37.38 -2.80 -17.24
CA GLU A 67 36.92 -2.31 -15.93
C GLU A 67 35.89 -1.18 -16.04
N ARG A 68 36.15 -0.16 -16.89
CA ARG A 68 35.23 0.98 -17.04
C ARG A 68 33.93 0.58 -17.73
N ARG A 69 33.96 -0.41 -18.62
CA ARG A 69 32.76 -1.00 -19.25
C ARG A 69 31.88 -1.72 -18.22
N VAL A 70 32.49 -2.46 -17.28
CA VAL A 70 31.77 -3.12 -16.19
C VAL A 70 31.11 -2.10 -15.27
N ILE A 71 31.84 -1.04 -14.89
CA ILE A 71 31.29 0.03 -14.04
C ILE A 71 30.08 0.70 -14.70
N PHE A 72 30.17 1.04 -15.99
CA PHE A 72 29.05 1.65 -16.71
C PHE A 72 27.82 0.75 -16.77
N VAL A 73 27.99 -0.53 -17.11
CA VAL A 73 26.88 -1.51 -17.12
C VAL A 73 26.27 -1.65 -15.72
N LEU A 74 27.11 -1.65 -14.68
CA LEU A 74 26.65 -1.71 -13.29
C LEU A 74 25.86 -0.46 -12.90
N VAL A 75 26.34 0.74 -13.24
CA VAL A 75 25.62 2.01 -12.97
C VAL A 75 24.28 2.05 -13.69
N ILE A 76 24.24 1.70 -14.98
CA ILE A 76 22.98 1.62 -15.75
C ILE A 76 22.04 0.59 -15.13
N GLY A 77 22.55 -0.58 -14.73
CA GLY A 77 21.78 -1.61 -14.05
C GLY A 77 21.18 -1.13 -12.72
N VAL A 78 21.95 -0.40 -11.91
CA VAL A 78 21.49 0.18 -10.64
C VAL A 78 20.44 1.27 -10.87
N LEU A 79 20.65 2.17 -11.83
CA LEU A 79 19.67 3.22 -12.17
C LEU A 79 18.37 2.62 -12.67
N LEU A 80 18.46 1.55 -13.46
CA LEU A 80 17.29 0.84 -13.97
C LEU A 80 16.56 0.08 -12.88
N LEU A 81 17.29 -0.56 -11.96
CA LEU A 81 16.72 -1.21 -10.78
C LEU A 81 16.01 -0.18 -9.90
N LEU A 82 16.64 0.98 -9.64
CA LEU A 82 16.06 2.07 -8.88
C LEU A 82 14.78 2.59 -9.54
N PHE A 83 14.79 2.80 -10.86
CA PHE A 83 13.61 3.19 -11.62
C PHE A 83 12.47 2.17 -11.49
N LEU A 84 12.78 0.88 -11.58
CA LEU A 84 11.79 -0.18 -11.43
C LEU A 84 11.20 -0.21 -10.00
N VAL A 85 12.04 -0.04 -8.98
CA VAL A 85 11.61 0.04 -7.57
C VAL A 85 10.69 1.23 -7.35
N LEU A 86 11.09 2.44 -7.77
CA LEU A 86 10.28 3.66 -7.63
C LEU A 86 8.92 3.50 -8.31
N ARG A 87 8.89 2.84 -9.46
CA ARG A 87 7.66 2.57 -10.19
C ARG A 87 6.75 1.56 -9.47
N LEU A 88 7.32 0.48 -8.94
CA LEU A 88 6.57 -0.52 -8.16
C LEU A 88 5.96 0.12 -6.91
N GLN A 89 6.72 0.98 -6.22
CA GLN A 89 6.24 1.75 -5.07
C GLN A 89 5.09 2.68 -5.44
N THR A 90 5.23 3.47 -6.52
CA THR A 90 4.19 4.40 -6.99
C THR A 90 2.85 3.69 -7.29
N GLY A 91 2.90 2.47 -7.83
CA GLY A 91 1.71 1.66 -8.09
C GLY A 91 1.03 1.17 -6.80
N SER A 92 1.83 0.74 -5.82
CA SER A 92 1.33 0.32 -4.51
C SER A 92 0.61 1.45 -3.78
N ASP A 93 1.17 2.67 -3.83
CA ASP A 93 0.61 3.85 -3.15
C ASP A 93 -0.79 4.22 -3.63
N THR A 94 -1.09 3.99 -4.92
CA THR A 94 -2.41 4.30 -5.48
C THR A 94 -3.48 3.31 -5.00
N ASN A 95 -3.11 2.02 -4.93
CA ASN A 95 -4.02 0.99 -4.42
C ASN A 95 -4.30 1.17 -2.93
N ASP A 96 -3.29 1.54 -2.14
CA ASP A 96 -3.46 1.81 -0.71
C ASP A 96 -4.42 2.98 -0.45
N ARG A 97 -4.38 4.03 -1.27
CA ARG A 97 -5.35 5.13 -1.20
C ARG A 97 -6.77 4.70 -1.51
N GLY A 98 -6.97 3.93 -2.59
CA GLY A 98 -8.29 3.44 -2.96
C GLY A 98 -8.91 2.55 -1.89
N LEU A 99 -8.09 1.67 -1.31
CA LEU A 99 -8.52 0.78 -0.23
C LEU A 99 -8.83 1.53 1.06
N ARG A 100 -8.04 2.56 1.39
CA ARG A 100 -8.32 3.48 2.50
C ARG A 100 -9.70 4.15 2.33
N LEU A 101 -9.99 4.72 1.17
CA LEU A 101 -11.27 5.38 0.91
C LEU A 101 -12.45 4.41 1.02
N LEU A 102 -12.28 3.17 0.55
CA LEU A 102 -13.29 2.13 0.70
C LEU A 102 -13.53 1.78 2.17
N ILE A 103 -12.47 1.68 2.98
CA ILE A 103 -12.59 1.41 4.41
C ILE A 103 -13.24 2.57 5.15
N GLU A 104 -12.90 3.81 4.80
CA GLU A 104 -13.57 5.02 5.33
C GLU A 104 -15.06 5.01 4.97
N ALA A 105 -15.43 4.69 3.73
CA ALA A 105 -16.83 4.58 3.29
C ALA A 105 -17.60 3.47 4.03
N LEU A 106 -17.00 2.28 4.17
CA LEU A 106 -17.60 1.16 4.89
C LEU A 106 -17.72 1.44 6.40
N GLY A 107 -16.73 2.10 6.99
CA GLY A 107 -16.77 2.56 8.37
C GLY A 107 -17.91 3.55 8.59
N ARG A 108 -18.09 4.49 7.66
CA ARG A 108 -19.23 5.41 7.68
C ARG A 108 -20.55 4.64 7.56
N GLU A 109 -20.68 3.72 6.61
CA GLU A 109 -21.92 2.95 6.42
C GLU A 109 -22.29 2.10 7.65
N ARG A 110 -21.30 1.51 8.32
CA ARG A 110 -21.48 0.60 9.47
C ARG A 110 -21.52 1.29 10.82
N PHE A 111 -21.46 2.62 10.86
CA PHE A 111 -21.58 3.37 12.10
C PHE A 111 -23.02 3.30 12.63
N ASP A 112 -23.17 3.33 13.96
CA ASP A 112 -24.47 3.30 14.65
C ASP A 112 -25.30 4.60 14.47
N TRP A 113 -25.65 4.97 13.22
CA TRP A 113 -26.35 6.22 12.88
C TRP A 113 -27.69 6.38 13.58
N GLU A 114 -28.44 5.29 13.76
CA GLU A 114 -29.73 5.33 14.46
C GLU A 114 -29.56 5.79 15.92
N ARG A 115 -28.54 5.28 16.61
CA ARG A 115 -28.22 5.69 17.98
C ARG A 115 -27.68 7.12 18.02
N ALA A 116 -26.86 7.49 17.04
CA ALA A 116 -26.31 8.84 16.94
C ALA A 116 -27.41 9.90 16.69
N ALA A 117 -28.41 9.58 15.87
CA ALA A 117 -29.54 10.45 15.57
C ALA A 117 -30.47 10.66 16.78
N ALA A 118 -30.51 9.70 17.71
CA ALA A 118 -31.30 9.80 18.94
C ALA A 118 -30.63 10.64 20.04
N LEU A 119 -29.40 11.13 19.83
CA LEU A 119 -28.69 11.94 20.82
C LEU A 119 -29.30 13.35 20.94
N PRO A 120 -29.45 13.89 22.16
CA PRO A 120 -30.04 15.20 22.39
C PRO A 120 -29.21 16.33 21.78
N GLU A 121 -29.88 17.37 21.28
CA GLU A 121 -29.21 18.55 20.73
C GLU A 121 -28.34 19.27 21.78
N GLY A 122 -27.24 19.89 21.35
CA GLY A 122 -26.34 20.63 22.23
C GLY A 122 -24.87 20.51 21.86
N ARG A 123 -24.00 21.16 22.64
CA ARG A 123 -22.53 21.03 22.49
C ARG A 123 -22.08 19.69 23.06
N ARG A 124 -21.18 19.02 22.34
CA ARG A 124 -20.73 17.66 22.63
C ARG A 124 -19.22 17.57 22.53
N VAL A 125 -18.63 16.70 23.35
CA VAL A 125 -17.24 16.25 23.24
C VAL A 125 -17.27 14.81 22.75
N VAL A 126 -16.60 14.51 21.65
CA VAL A 126 -16.53 13.14 21.13
C VAL A 126 -15.19 12.53 21.53
N VAL A 127 -15.23 11.36 22.18
CA VAL A 127 -14.02 10.60 22.56
C VAL A 127 -13.91 9.41 21.63
N ILE A 128 -12.98 9.50 20.67
CA ILE A 128 -12.74 8.46 19.68
C ILE A 128 -11.70 7.49 20.22
N SER A 129 -12.05 6.20 20.31
CA SER A 129 -11.17 5.13 20.78
C SER A 129 -11.02 4.05 19.70
N PRO A 130 -9.83 3.87 19.10
CA PRO A 130 -9.58 2.73 18.24
C PRO A 130 -9.47 1.47 19.11
N ALA A 131 -10.11 0.38 18.69
CA ALA A 131 -10.09 -0.89 19.42
C ALA A 131 -9.85 -2.05 18.45
N TYR A 132 -9.03 -3.01 18.86
CA TYR A 132 -8.80 -4.26 18.13
C TYR A 132 -8.65 -5.39 19.13
N ASN A 133 -9.63 -6.30 19.16
CA ASN A 133 -9.65 -7.44 20.05
C ASN A 133 -9.51 -7.08 21.54
N GLU A 134 -10.34 -6.14 21.98
CA GLU A 134 -10.37 -5.56 23.32
C GLU A 134 -11.67 -5.92 24.07
N GLN A 135 -12.30 -7.06 23.77
CA GLN A 135 -13.61 -7.43 24.36
C GLN A 135 -13.65 -7.42 25.89
N ASP A 136 -12.51 -7.68 26.55
CA ASP A 136 -12.40 -7.79 28.00
C ASP A 136 -12.19 -6.42 28.67
N SER A 137 -11.70 -5.42 27.94
CA SER A 137 -11.27 -4.11 28.47
C SER A 137 -12.16 -2.96 27.99
N VAL A 138 -12.67 -3.03 26.75
CA VAL A 138 -13.35 -1.91 26.07
C VAL A 138 -14.56 -1.41 26.83
N GLY A 139 -15.30 -2.31 27.48
CA GLY A 139 -16.47 -1.94 28.26
C GLY A 139 -16.13 -1.11 29.49
N ASP A 140 -15.05 -1.47 30.20
CA ASP A 140 -14.59 -0.73 31.38
C ASP A 140 -14.03 0.64 30.99
N VAL A 141 -13.27 0.71 29.89
CA VAL A 141 -12.77 1.98 29.36
C VAL A 141 -13.92 2.91 28.98
N VAL A 142 -14.93 2.43 28.26
CA VAL A 142 -16.09 3.25 27.88
C VAL A 142 -16.85 3.73 29.11
N ARG A 143 -17.03 2.88 30.13
CA ARG A 143 -17.71 3.26 31.38
C ARG A 143 -16.92 4.26 32.22
N ALA A 144 -15.60 4.28 32.11
CA ALA A 144 -14.73 5.22 32.82
C ALA A 144 -14.73 6.63 32.20
N ILE A 145 -15.18 6.77 30.95
CA ILE A 145 -15.31 8.09 30.31
C ILE A 145 -16.42 8.89 31.03
N PRO A 146 -16.14 10.12 31.49
CA PRO A 146 -17.15 10.95 32.15
C PRO A 146 -18.29 11.24 31.19
N ARG A 147 -19.54 11.29 31.69
CA ARG A 147 -20.72 11.57 30.84
C ARG A 147 -20.82 13.03 30.40
N GLU A 148 -20.21 13.93 31.16
CA GLU A 148 -20.28 15.36 30.96
C GLU A 148 -18.94 16.01 31.34
N LEU A 149 -18.54 17.03 30.59
CA LEU A 149 -17.35 17.83 30.83
C LEU A 149 -17.70 19.30 30.58
N GLU A 150 -17.60 20.15 31.61
CA GLU A 150 -17.88 21.60 31.50
C GLU A 150 -19.24 21.93 30.86
N GLY A 151 -20.31 21.22 31.24
CA GLY A 151 -21.64 21.43 30.65
C GLY A 151 -21.88 20.78 29.28
N MET A 152 -20.88 20.06 28.73
CA MET A 152 -20.96 19.40 27.42
C MET A 152 -21.08 17.89 27.58
N GLN A 153 -22.02 17.28 26.86
CA GLN A 153 -22.14 15.82 26.84
C GLN A 153 -20.92 15.17 26.18
N VAL A 154 -20.41 14.12 26.80
CA VAL A 154 -19.30 13.34 26.25
C VAL A 154 -19.86 12.09 25.58
N ILE A 155 -19.55 11.92 24.30
CA ILE A 155 -20.01 10.81 23.47
C ILE A 155 -18.83 9.90 23.16
N PRO A 156 -18.77 8.69 23.73
CA PRO A 156 -17.76 7.71 23.38
C PRO A 156 -18.06 7.09 22.01
N VAL A 157 -17.08 7.14 21.12
CA VAL A 157 -17.10 6.49 19.81
C VAL A 157 -15.98 5.46 19.78
N VAL A 158 -16.31 4.20 19.54
CA VAL A 158 -15.32 3.12 19.40
C VAL A 158 -15.25 2.70 17.94
N VAL A 159 -14.03 2.73 17.39
CA VAL A 159 -13.75 2.24 16.04
C VAL A 159 -13.13 0.85 16.16
N SER A 160 -13.92 -0.19 15.91
CA SER A 160 -13.46 -1.58 15.91
C SER A 160 -12.68 -1.84 14.61
N ASP A 161 -11.35 -1.90 14.70
CA ASP A 161 -10.43 -2.00 13.56
C ASP A 161 -10.29 -3.46 13.08
N GLY A 162 -11.37 -4.06 12.60
CA GLY A 162 -11.38 -5.45 12.13
C GLY A 162 -11.24 -6.48 13.24
N SER A 163 -11.84 -6.22 14.41
CA SER A 163 -11.87 -7.19 15.51
C SER A 163 -12.64 -8.46 15.12
N ASP A 164 -12.17 -9.62 15.56
CA ASP A 164 -12.81 -10.93 15.35
C ASP A 164 -13.50 -11.48 16.61
N ASP A 165 -13.53 -10.68 17.66
CA ASP A 165 -14.06 -11.01 18.97
C ASP A 165 -15.33 -10.19 19.31
N ALA A 166 -15.74 -10.16 20.59
CA ALA A 166 -16.91 -9.42 21.02
C ALA A 166 -16.69 -7.90 21.24
N THR A 167 -15.57 -7.32 20.82
CA THR A 167 -15.20 -5.90 21.09
C THR A 167 -16.32 -4.93 20.73
N ALA A 168 -16.83 -5.00 19.50
CA ALA A 168 -17.87 -4.09 19.03
C ALA A 168 -19.16 -4.22 19.84
N ARG A 169 -19.57 -5.45 20.15
CA ARG A 169 -20.76 -5.72 20.98
C ARG A 169 -20.58 -5.18 22.40
N ARG A 170 -19.44 -5.45 23.03
CA ARG A 170 -19.11 -5.00 24.40
C ARG A 170 -19.05 -3.47 24.50
N ALA A 171 -18.49 -2.80 23.50
CA ALA A 171 -18.50 -1.35 23.41
C ALA A 171 -19.92 -0.77 23.30
N ARG A 172 -20.77 -1.37 22.45
CA ARG A 172 -22.19 -0.98 22.31
C ARG A 172 -22.99 -1.20 23.59
N GLU A 173 -22.73 -2.29 24.31
CA GLU A 173 -23.35 -2.60 25.62
C GLU A 173 -22.93 -1.59 26.69
N ALA A 174 -21.70 -1.09 26.62
CA ALA A 174 -21.19 -0.07 27.55
C ALA A 174 -21.69 1.35 27.24
N GLY A 175 -22.39 1.55 26.13
CA GLY A 175 -23.01 2.84 25.75
C GLY A 175 -22.20 3.65 24.73
N ALA A 176 -21.16 3.09 24.13
CA ALA A 176 -20.47 3.73 23.01
C ALA A 176 -21.26 3.60 21.70
N LEU A 177 -21.11 4.60 20.84
CA LEU A 177 -21.38 4.46 19.41
C LEU A 177 -20.23 3.69 18.77
N VAL A 178 -20.55 2.76 17.88
CA VAL A 178 -19.53 1.88 17.30
C VAL A 178 -19.58 1.94 15.77
N THR A 179 -18.40 1.89 15.16
CA THR A 179 -18.24 1.50 13.76
C THR A 179 -17.30 0.30 13.66
N GLU A 180 -17.59 -0.61 12.75
CA GLU A 180 -16.85 -1.84 12.55
C GLU A 180 -16.17 -1.85 11.18
N LEU A 181 -14.85 -1.71 11.19
CA LEU A 181 -14.05 -1.81 9.99
C LEU A 181 -13.91 -3.29 9.58
N PRO A 182 -13.97 -3.61 8.28
CA PRO A 182 -13.93 -4.99 7.82
C PRO A 182 -12.54 -5.63 7.89
N ILE A 183 -11.48 -4.82 7.97
CA ILE A 183 -10.09 -5.27 7.90
C ILE A 183 -9.25 -4.39 8.81
N ARG A 184 -8.40 -4.99 9.64
CA ARG A 184 -7.43 -4.30 10.48
C ARG A 184 -6.44 -3.49 9.65
N ARG A 185 -6.30 -2.20 9.94
CA ARG A 185 -5.38 -1.28 9.26
C ARG A 185 -4.55 -0.41 10.19
N GLY A 186 -4.63 -0.67 11.48
CA GLY A 186 -3.88 0.00 12.53
C GLY A 186 -4.64 1.20 13.09
N GLY A 187 -4.31 1.57 14.33
CA GLY A 187 -5.00 2.61 15.09
C GLY A 187 -5.03 3.98 14.40
N GLY A 188 -4.04 4.30 13.57
CA GLY A 188 -4.02 5.55 12.81
C GLY A 188 -5.12 5.66 11.74
N LEU A 189 -5.47 4.55 11.06
CA LEU A 189 -6.61 4.56 10.13
C LEU A 189 -7.92 4.59 10.92
N ALA A 190 -8.02 3.78 11.98
CA ALA A 190 -9.21 3.73 12.83
C ALA A 190 -9.56 5.11 13.41
N LEU A 191 -8.57 5.85 13.94
CA LEU A 191 -8.76 7.22 14.40
C LEU A 191 -9.27 8.15 13.30
N ARG A 192 -8.69 8.05 12.10
CA ARG A 192 -9.13 8.87 10.97
C ARG A 192 -10.57 8.56 10.55
N VAL A 193 -10.98 7.29 10.54
CA VAL A 193 -12.39 6.94 10.32
C VAL A 193 -13.26 7.54 11.41
N GLY A 194 -12.82 7.53 12.68
CA GLY A 194 -13.60 8.13 13.76
C GLY A 194 -13.77 9.65 13.67
N TYR A 195 -12.90 10.35 12.92
CA TYR A 195 -13.02 11.79 12.67
C TYR A 195 -13.99 12.15 11.53
N GLU A 196 -14.23 11.23 10.59
CA GLU A 196 -15.06 11.42 9.38
C GLU A 196 -16.55 11.09 9.60
#